data_AF-A0A1Y2I0T8-F1
#
_entry.id   AF-A0A1Y2I0T8-F1
#
_cell.length_a   1.000
_cell.length_b   1.000
_cell.length_c   1.000
_cell.angle_alpha   90.00
_cell.angle_beta   90.00
_cell.angle_gamma   90.00
#
_symmetry.space_group_name_H-M   'P 1'
#
loop_
_entity.id
_entity.type
_entity.pdbx_description
1 polymer ?
#
loop_
_entity_poly.entity_id
_entity_poly.type
_entity_poly.pdbx_seq_one_letter_code
_entity_poly.pdbx_strand_id
1 'polypeptide(L)'
;IASLPKSAVKMPGLPPYLQLIGFTSMFGLSTYAIHSGDAVNGPSMATAWSLTYLVTNTLKGIKSRNLIPLTMVSSAMLQVGVYG
;
A
#
# COMPACT_ATOMS: atom_id res chain seq x y z
N ILE A 1 -1.81 16.42 6.00
CA ILE A 1 -0.98 15.20 6.25
C ILE A 1 0.15 15.40 7.29
N ALA A 2 0.28 16.55 7.95
CA ALA A 2 1.45 16.91 8.78
C ALA A 2 1.42 16.52 10.27
N SER A 3 0.52 15.62 10.72
CA SER A 3 0.40 15.31 12.16
C SER A 3 0.17 13.84 12.47
N LEU A 4 0.82 12.92 11.73
CA LEU A 4 0.99 11.57 12.27
C LEU A 4 1.93 11.69 13.49
N PRO A 5 1.48 11.34 14.71
CA PRO A 5 2.34 11.43 15.88
C PRO A 5 3.60 10.59 15.64
N LYS A 6 4.78 11.07 16.07
CA LYS A 6 6.06 10.33 15.95
C LYS A 6 5.98 8.88 16.46
N SER A 7 5.02 8.58 17.33
CA SER A 7 4.67 7.24 17.80
C SER A 7 4.13 6.32 16.69
N ALA A 8 3.31 6.82 15.77
CA ALA A 8 2.76 6.04 14.66
C ALA A 8 3.86 5.50 13.74
N VAL A 9 4.96 6.25 13.57
CA VAL A 9 6.13 5.83 12.76
C VAL A 9 6.89 4.66 13.39
N LYS A 10 6.71 4.40 14.69
CA LYS A 10 7.32 3.26 15.41
C LYS A 10 6.35 2.10 15.64
N MET A 11 5.17 2.11 15.01
CA MET A 11 4.19 1.06 15.20
C MET A 11 4.74 -0.30 14.71
N PRO A 12 4.71 -1.36 15.54
CA PRO A 12 5.15 -2.69 15.12
C PRO A 12 4.35 -3.16 13.89
N GLY A 13 5.04 -3.66 12.88
CA GLY A 13 4.44 -4.14 11.64
C GLY A 13 4.19 -3.08 10.56
N LEU A 14 4.34 -1.79 10.88
CA LEU A 14 4.22 -0.72 9.89
C LEU A 14 5.44 -0.73 8.95
N PRO A 15 5.27 -0.50 7.64
CA PRO A 15 6.41 -0.30 6.75
C PRO A 15 7.24 0.92 7.17
N PRO A 16 8.55 0.96 6.86
CA PRO A 16 9.38 2.14 7.05
C PRO A 16 8.75 3.39 6.42
N TYR A 17 8.97 4.56 7.04
CA TYR A 17 8.34 5.81 6.62
C TYR A 17 8.53 6.15 5.13
N LEU A 18 9.73 5.91 4.58
CA LEU A 18 10.01 6.12 3.16
C LEU A 18 9.25 5.13 2.26
N GLN A 19 9.05 3.89 2.69
CA GLN A 19 8.20 2.95 1.96
C GLN A 19 6.74 3.40 1.97
N LEU A 20 6.24 3.91 3.10
CA LEU A 20 4.88 4.44 3.19
C LEU A 20 4.65 5.60 2.22
N ILE A 21 5.59 6.55 2.16
CA ILE A 21 5.53 7.64 1.17
C ILE A 21 5.55 7.05 -0.24
N GLY A 22 6.52 6.19 -0.55
CA GLY A 22 6.69 5.61 -1.88
C GLY A 22 5.44 4.86 -2.37
N PHE A 23 4.92 3.94 -1.57
CA PHE A 23 3.71 3.17 -1.93
C PHE A 23 2.48 4.08 -2.03
N THR A 24 2.31 5.05 -1.13
CA THR A 24 1.19 6.00 -1.21
C THR A 24 1.25 6.83 -2.49
N SER A 25 2.44 7.31 -2.87
CA SER A 25 2.64 8.03 -4.13
C SER A 25 2.34 7.16 -5.34
N MET A 26 2.79 5.90 -5.34
CA MET A 26 2.54 4.96 -6.45
C MET A 26 1.07 4.58 -6.59
N PHE A 27 0.35 4.35 -5.48
CA PHE A 27 -1.09 4.13 -5.52
C PHE A 27 -1.85 5.36 -6.01
N GLY A 28 -1.42 6.57 -5.61
CA GLY A 28 -1.97 7.83 -6.11
C GLY A 28 -1.74 8.02 -7.62
N LEU A 29 -0.55 7.70 -8.11
CA LEU A 29 -0.22 7.74 -9.54
C LEU A 29 -1.05 6.73 -10.34
N SER A 30 -1.18 5.51 -9.83
CA SER A 30 -2.00 4.46 -10.44
C SER A 30 -3.48 4.88 -10.53
N THR A 31 -4.06 5.40 -9.44
CA THR A 31 -5.44 5.90 -9.46
C THR A 31 -5.61 7.10 -10.38
N TYR A 32 -4.64 8.00 -10.45
CA TYR A 32 -4.64 9.10 -11.40
C TYR A 32 -4.62 8.61 -12.86
N ALA A 33 -3.81 7.60 -13.17
CA ALA A 33 -3.75 6.99 -14.51
C ALA A 33 -5.09 6.33 -14.87
N ILE A 34 -5.70 5.58 -13.95
CA ILE A 34 -7.05 5.00 -14.13
C ILE A 34 -8.07 6.12 -14.41
N HIS A 35 -8.06 7.19 -13.62
CA HIS A 35 -8.98 8.32 -13.79
C HIS A 35 -8.75 9.11 -15.09
N SER A 36 -7.51 9.13 -15.59
CA SER A 36 -7.15 9.78 -16.85
C SER A 36 -7.56 8.96 -18.09
N GLY A 37 -8.17 7.79 -17.90
CA GLY A 37 -8.62 6.90 -18.97
C GLY A 37 -7.56 5.88 -19.42
N ASP A 38 -6.42 5.79 -18.74
CA ASP A 38 -5.40 4.77 -19.02
C ASP A 38 -5.80 3.43 -18.38
N ALA A 39 -6.70 2.73 -19.07
CA ALA A 39 -7.28 1.46 -18.64
C ALA A 39 -6.29 0.29 -18.61
N VAL A 40 -5.07 0.46 -19.14
CA VAL A 40 -4.06 -0.61 -19.21
C VAL A 40 -2.94 -0.38 -18.21
N ASN A 41 -2.32 0.80 -18.21
CA ASN A 41 -1.20 1.08 -17.32
C ASN A 41 -1.67 1.38 -15.90
N GLY A 42 -2.82 2.02 -15.71
CA GLY A 42 -3.36 2.34 -14.39
C GLY A 42 -3.59 1.09 -13.52
N PRO A 43 -4.43 0.14 -13.97
CA PRO A 43 -4.68 -1.11 -13.24
C PRO A 43 -3.43 -1.99 -13.07
N SER A 44 -2.58 -2.11 -14.10
CA SER A 44 -1.35 -2.91 -13.98
C SER A 44 -0.35 -2.32 -12.99
N MET A 45 -0.23 -0.99 -12.92
CA MET A 45 0.51 -0.33 -11.84
C MET A 45 -0.11 -0.63 -10.47
N ALA A 46 -1.44 -0.56 -10.32
CA ALA A 46 -2.13 -0.87 -9.06
C ALA A 46 -1.77 -2.28 -8.58
N THR A 47 -1.84 -3.26 -9.47
CA THR A 47 -1.52 -4.67 -9.20
C THR A 47 -0.04 -4.85 -8.88
N ALA A 48 0.87 -4.32 -9.69
CA ALA A 48 2.32 -4.48 -9.51
C ALA A 48 2.81 -3.90 -8.17
N TRP A 49 2.35 -2.69 -7.83
CA TRP A 49 2.71 -2.04 -6.57
C TRP A 49 2.06 -2.72 -5.37
N SER A 50 0.83 -3.23 -5.52
CA SER A 50 0.18 -4.03 -4.48
C SER A 50 0.93 -5.35 -4.22
N LEU A 51 1.36 -6.06 -5.26
CA LEU A 51 2.13 -7.29 -5.13
C LEU A 51 3.47 -7.03 -4.42
N THR A 52 4.15 -5.94 -4.82
CA THR A 52 5.41 -5.52 -4.21
C THR A 52 5.22 -5.18 -2.72
N TYR A 53 4.11 -4.50 -2.37
CA TYR A 53 3.75 -4.23 -0.99
C TYR A 53 3.53 -5.52 -0.19
N LEU A 54 2.80 -6.48 -0.76
CA LEU A 54 2.52 -7.75 -0.11
C LEU A 54 3.80 -8.55 0.14
N VAL A 55 4.68 -8.70 -0.84
CA VAL A 55 5.95 -9.44 -0.69
C VAL A 55 6.81 -8.84 0.42
N THR A 56 6.85 -7.52 0.54
CA THR A 56 7.77 -6.82 1.46
C THR A 56 7.21 -6.60 2.86
N ASN A 57 5.88 -6.57 3.03
CA ASN A 57 5.23 -6.15 4.28
C ASN A 57 4.21 -7.14 4.86
N THR A 58 3.77 -8.17 4.13
CA THR A 58 2.72 -9.10 4.62
C THR A 58 3.11 -9.82 5.91
N LEU A 59 4.31 -10.41 5.96
CA LEU A 59 4.78 -11.13 7.16
C LEU A 59 4.90 -10.20 8.37
N LYS A 60 5.34 -8.95 8.16
CA LYS A 60 5.45 -7.94 9.21
C LYS A 60 4.08 -7.52 9.74
N GLY A 61 3.13 -7.31 8.83
CA GLY A 61 1.74 -6.97 9.16
C GLY A 61 1.07 -8.07 9.97
N ILE A 62 1.10 -9.32 9.47
CA ILE A 62 0.51 -10.49 10.14
C ILE A 62 1.14 -10.72 11.51
N LYS A 63 2.48 -10.70 11.59
CA LYS A 63 3.21 -10.95 12.85
C LYS A 63 2.94 -9.87 13.90
N SER A 64 2.70 -8.62 13.49
CA SER A 64 2.42 -7.53 14.42
C SER A 64 1.06 -7.62 15.10
N ARG A 65 0.09 -8.32 14.49
CA ARG A 65 -1.32 -8.38 14.93
C ARG A 65 -1.98 -7.01 15.16
N ASN A 66 -1.40 -5.94 14.62
CA ASN A 66 -1.94 -4.60 14.73
C ASN A 66 -2.97 -4.36 13.63
N LEU A 67 -4.06 -3.68 13.97
CA LEU A 67 -5.14 -3.39 13.03
C LEU A 67 -4.67 -2.58 11.82
N ILE A 68 -3.82 -1.56 12.04
CA ILE A 68 -3.39 -0.66 10.97
C ILE A 68 -2.57 -1.41 9.88
N PRO A 69 -1.45 -2.10 10.19
CA PRO A 69 -0.73 -2.89 9.18
C PRO A 69 -1.58 -3.96 8.50
N LEU A 70 -2.49 -4.59 9.25
CA LEU A 70 -3.41 -5.59 8.69
C LEU A 70 -4.35 -4.96 7.66
N THR A 71 -4.98 -3.82 7.95
CA THR A 71 -5.85 -3.13 6.99
C THR A 71 -5.10 -2.72 5.73
N MET A 72 -3.83 -2.33 5.83
CA MET A 72 -3.00 -2.00 4.66
C MET A 72 -2.72 -3.25 3.81
N VAL A 73 -2.33 -4.36 4.44
CA VAL A 73 -2.14 -5.65 3.75
C VAL A 73 -3.44 -6.10 3.08
N SER A 74 -4.58 -6.05 3.78
CA SER A 74 -5.90 -6.38 3.23
C SER A 74 -6.25 -5.50 2.03
N SER A 75 -6.00 -4.19 2.10
CA SER A 75 -6.27 -3.29 0.99
C SER A 75 -5.42 -3.59 -0.25
N ALA A 76 -4.14 -3.93 -0.07
CA ALA A 76 -3.27 -4.36 -1.16
C ALA A 76 -3.73 -5.71 -1.75
N MET A 77 -4.16 -6.67 -0.92
CA MET A 77 -4.76 -7.92 -1.41
C MET A 77 -6.02 -7.67 -2.23
N LEU A 78 -6.89 -6.75 -1.79
CA LEU A 78 -8.10 -6.40 -2.54
C LEU A 78 -7.76 -5.79 -3.90
N GLN A 79 -6.77 -4.90 -3.98
CA GLN A 79 -6.35 -4.34 -5.27
C GLN A 79 -5.83 -5.41 -6.23
N VAL A 80 -5.04 -6.37 -5.74
CA VAL A 80 -4.61 -7.52 -6.55
C VAL A 80 -5.82 -8.34 -7.01
N GLY A 81 -6.84 -8.53 -6.18
CA GLY A 81 -8.04 -9.28 -6.57
C GLY A 81 -8.97 -8.56 -7.55
N VAL A 82 -8.94 -7.22 -7.57
CA VAL A 82 -9.79 -6.40 -8.47
C VAL A 82 -9.13 -6.18 -9.84
N TYR A 83 -7.81 -5.98 -9.86
CA TYR A 83 -7.06 -5.60 -11.06
C TYR A 83 -6.08 -6.66 -11.58
N GLY A 84 -5.88 -7.75 -10.85
CA GLY A 84 -4.99 -8.86 -11.21
C GLY A 84 -5.71 -10.05 -11.82
#